data_AF-A0ABD7XNZ1-F1
#
_entry.id   AF-A0ABD7XNZ1-F1
#
_cell.length_a   1.000
_cell.length_b   1.000
_cell.length_c   1.000
_cell.angle_alpha   90.00
_cell.angle_beta   90.00
_cell.angle_gamma   90.00
#
_symmetry.space_group_name_H-M   'P 1'
#
loop_
_entity.id
_entity.type
_entity.pdbx_description
1 polymer ?
#
loop_
_entity_poly.entity_id
_entity_poly.type
_entity_poly.pdbx_seq_one_letter_code
_entity_poly.pdbx_strand_id
1 'polypeptide(L)'
;MAKKKNVSVISVEKPTWFPLTDETGAFPVYGAPITIGTAVSIKPDVTTETTPDYGDSVVQDQYVAFGGAEVTLETNGYQNEVLAEITGGKKLKGGVLRSADDIASDGAFAYRRQKSNGKYRYTIFYKGKFALTSDETSTLEGSSVSYTHPEWTGSFVDVPGLGYMYSVDEDDEGVDLEMIKNWFTEVMDPRKENTTAVTGVTLDQTELNLKVGQTATLTPTITPDNASNKKYQFRSESEAIGTVTPIQGKVTAVGEGTTEIVVTTEDGNFTAKCTLNVTTAD
;
A
#
# COMPACT_ATOMS: atom_id res chain seq x y z
N MET A 1 -12.24 -31.27 -29.60
CA MET A 1 -12.31 -30.11 -28.69
C MET A 1 -10.92 -29.86 -28.13
N ALA A 2 -10.21 -28.85 -28.64
CA ALA A 2 -8.87 -28.52 -28.16
C ALA A 2 -9.00 -27.90 -26.75
N LYS A 3 -8.40 -28.54 -25.75
CA LYS A 3 -8.18 -27.93 -24.42
C LYS A 3 -7.41 -26.64 -24.65
N LYS A 4 -8.04 -25.47 -24.45
CA LYS A 4 -7.34 -24.19 -24.30
C LYS A 4 -6.31 -24.42 -23.19
N LYS A 5 -5.03 -24.49 -23.57
CA LYS A 5 -3.91 -24.42 -22.63
C LYS A 5 -4.08 -23.06 -21.97
N ASN A 6 -4.42 -23.02 -20.68
CA ASN A 6 -4.40 -21.79 -19.90
C ASN A 6 -2.94 -21.35 -19.85
N VAL A 7 -2.50 -20.62 -20.87
CA VAL A 7 -1.29 -19.81 -20.79
C VAL A 7 -1.70 -18.69 -19.86
N SER A 8 -1.20 -18.70 -18.63
CA SER A 8 -1.28 -17.54 -17.75
C SER A 8 -0.55 -16.40 -18.45
N VAL A 9 -1.32 -15.50 -19.06
CA VAL A 9 -0.77 -14.30 -19.67
C VAL A 9 -0.26 -13.45 -18.53
N ILE A 10 1.05 -13.24 -18.47
CA ILE A 10 1.65 -12.24 -17.59
C ILE A 10 1.34 -10.89 -18.25
N SER A 11 0.34 -10.18 -17.72
CA SER A 11 -0.02 -8.83 -18.18
C SER A 11 0.63 -7.77 -17.29
N VAL A 12 0.97 -6.63 -17.90
CA VAL A 12 1.27 -5.38 -17.19
C VAL A 12 0.07 -4.45 -17.34
N GLU A 13 -0.30 -3.76 -16.27
CA GLU A 13 -1.55 -3.00 -16.22
C GLU A 13 -1.39 -1.69 -15.45
N LYS A 14 -2.27 -0.74 -15.78
CA LYS A 14 -2.42 0.56 -15.11
C LYS A 14 -1.12 1.37 -14.97
N PRO A 15 -0.38 1.64 -16.06
CA PRO A 15 0.74 2.57 -15.99
C PRO A 15 0.21 3.94 -15.57
N THR A 16 0.59 4.38 -14.37
CA THR A 16 0.01 5.56 -13.71
C THR A 16 1.12 6.49 -13.26
N TRP A 17 1.03 7.74 -13.68
CA TRP A 17 1.92 8.82 -13.30
C TRP A 17 1.29 9.68 -12.22
N PHE A 18 2.09 10.08 -11.23
CA PHE A 18 1.70 10.99 -10.16
C PHE A 18 2.66 12.18 -10.18
N PRO A 19 2.23 13.36 -10.67
CA PRO A 19 3.09 14.53 -10.72
C PRO A 19 3.57 14.93 -9.32
N LEU A 20 4.86 15.19 -9.15
CA LEU A 20 5.42 15.69 -7.89
C LEU A 20 4.99 17.14 -7.68
N THR A 21 4.42 17.43 -6.51
CA THR A 21 3.93 18.78 -6.15
C THR A 21 4.77 19.45 -5.05
N ASP A 22 5.33 18.66 -4.13
CA ASP A 22 6.20 19.15 -3.06
C ASP A 22 7.17 18.03 -2.65
N GLU A 23 8.43 18.39 -2.38
CA GLU A 23 9.47 17.46 -1.93
C GLU A 23 10.21 17.94 -0.68
N THR A 24 9.68 18.94 0.01
CA THR A 24 10.31 19.57 1.18
C THR A 24 10.10 18.77 2.46
N GLY A 25 9.09 17.90 2.49
CA GLY A 25 8.76 17.04 3.62
C GLY A 25 9.57 15.73 3.69
N ALA A 26 9.35 14.97 4.76
CA ALA A 26 9.97 13.64 4.96
C ALA A 26 9.46 12.57 3.97
N PHE A 27 8.31 12.83 3.34
CA PHE A 27 7.76 12.06 2.24
C PHE A 27 7.28 13.05 1.15
N PRO A 28 7.59 12.83 -0.13
CA PRO A 28 7.16 13.73 -1.19
C PRO A 28 5.63 13.72 -1.38
N VAL A 29 5.07 14.85 -1.77
CA VAL A 29 3.62 15.02 -2.02
C VAL A 29 3.37 15.01 -3.52
N TYR A 30 2.42 14.19 -3.94
CA TYR A 30 2.09 14.01 -5.35
C TYR A 30 0.66 14.46 -5.65
N GLY A 31 0.46 14.92 -6.88
CA GLY A 31 -0.81 15.34 -7.43
C GLY A 31 -1.69 14.16 -7.87
N ALA A 32 -2.79 14.49 -8.54
CA ALA A 32 -3.76 13.52 -9.01
C ALA A 32 -3.14 12.51 -10.01
N PRO A 33 -3.57 11.22 -9.96
CA PRO A 33 -3.06 10.19 -10.85
C PRO A 33 -3.45 10.44 -12.31
N ILE A 34 -2.51 10.17 -13.20
CA ILE A 34 -2.66 10.28 -14.66
C ILE A 34 -2.33 8.90 -15.26
N THR A 35 -3.32 8.22 -15.83
CA THR A 35 -3.09 6.96 -16.55
C THR A 35 -2.43 7.25 -17.89
N ILE A 36 -1.21 6.75 -18.11
CA ILE A 36 -0.40 7.06 -19.30
C ILE A 36 -1.03 6.49 -20.58
N GLY A 37 -1.66 5.32 -20.46
CA GLY A 37 -2.30 4.59 -21.54
C GLY A 37 -2.55 3.14 -21.16
N THR A 38 -2.85 2.31 -22.16
CA THR A 38 -2.89 0.85 -21.95
C THR A 38 -1.48 0.30 -22.15
N ALA A 39 -0.86 -0.23 -21.10
CA ALA A 39 0.48 -0.81 -21.20
C ALA A 39 0.49 -2.04 -22.11
N VAL A 40 1.46 -2.09 -23.02
CA VAL A 40 1.80 -3.25 -23.84
C VAL A 40 2.97 -3.99 -23.19
N SER A 41 4.00 -3.25 -22.77
CA SER A 41 5.15 -3.78 -22.04
C SER A 41 5.70 -2.73 -21.06
N ILE A 42 6.32 -3.22 -19.98
CA ILE A 42 7.06 -2.38 -19.01
C ILE A 42 8.37 -3.11 -18.68
N LYS A 43 9.49 -2.43 -18.85
CA LYS A 43 10.83 -2.95 -18.62
C LYS A 43 11.62 -1.99 -17.72
N PRO A 44 11.70 -2.27 -16.41
CA PRO A 44 12.59 -1.55 -15.52
C PRO A 44 14.02 -2.12 -15.62
N ASP A 45 15.00 -1.23 -15.74
CA ASP A 45 16.43 -1.52 -15.74
C ASP A 45 17.10 -0.68 -14.65
N VAL A 46 17.94 -1.29 -13.82
CA VAL A 46 18.66 -0.59 -12.74
C VAL A 46 20.11 -0.43 -13.14
N THR A 47 20.61 0.79 -13.04
CA THR A 47 22.02 1.12 -13.23
C THR A 47 22.69 1.21 -11.87
N THR A 48 23.86 0.60 -11.73
CA THR A 48 24.71 0.71 -10.53
C THR A 48 26.07 1.24 -10.91
N GLU A 49 26.58 2.19 -10.13
CA GLU A 49 27.95 2.67 -10.26
C GLU A 49 28.85 1.88 -9.32
N THR A 50 30.12 1.71 -9.68
CA THR A 50 31.05 0.94 -8.86
C THR A 50 32.39 1.64 -8.76
N THR A 51 32.80 1.92 -7.53
CA THR A 51 34.05 2.61 -7.23
C THR A 51 34.98 1.64 -6.51
N PRO A 52 36.05 1.15 -7.18
CA PRO A 52 37.05 0.32 -6.52
C PRO A 52 37.94 1.17 -5.60
N ASP A 53 38.18 0.67 -4.39
CA ASP A 53 39.17 1.21 -3.45
C ASP A 53 40.49 0.46 -3.64
N TYR A 54 41.58 1.20 -3.86
CA TYR A 54 42.88 0.63 -4.22
C TYR A 54 43.91 0.82 -3.10
N GLY A 55 44.62 -0.26 -2.76
CA GLY A 55 45.80 -0.26 -1.89
C GLY A 55 46.90 -1.11 -2.52
N ASP A 56 48.13 -0.58 -2.56
CA ASP A 56 49.28 -1.20 -3.23
C ASP A 56 49.02 -1.56 -4.72
N SER A 57 48.23 -0.73 -5.42
CA SER A 57 47.83 -0.96 -6.83
C SER A 57 46.97 -2.21 -7.05
N VAL A 58 46.39 -2.77 -5.98
CA VAL A 58 45.42 -3.87 -6.01
C VAL A 58 44.09 -3.35 -5.45
N VAL A 59 42.97 -3.78 -6.04
CA VAL A 59 41.64 -3.48 -5.48
C VAL A 59 41.53 -4.16 -4.12
N GLN A 60 41.36 -3.37 -3.06
CA GLN A 60 41.19 -3.85 -1.68
C GLN A 60 39.72 -3.99 -1.32
N ASP A 61 38.88 -3.07 -1.81
CA ASP A 61 37.43 -3.08 -1.59
C ASP A 61 36.70 -2.52 -2.82
N GLN A 62 35.39 -2.77 -2.92
CA GLN A 62 34.57 -2.33 -4.04
C GLN A 62 33.21 -1.84 -3.55
N TYR A 63 32.98 -0.53 -3.63
CA TYR A 63 31.70 0.05 -3.27
C TYR A 63 30.77 0.11 -4.47
N VAL A 64 29.58 -0.50 -4.37
CA VAL A 64 28.53 -0.44 -5.38
C VAL A 64 27.45 0.53 -4.92
N ALA A 65 27.20 1.58 -5.71
CA ALA A 65 26.18 2.58 -5.46
C ALA A 65 25.05 2.47 -6.50
N PHE A 66 23.86 2.93 -6.15
CA PHE A 66 22.77 3.08 -7.10
C PHE A 66 23.09 4.24 -8.07
N GLY A 67 23.10 3.95 -9.37
CA GLY A 67 23.38 4.91 -10.45
C GLY A 67 22.12 5.45 -11.14
N GLY A 68 20.94 4.96 -10.76
CA GLY A 68 19.66 5.34 -11.37
C GLY A 68 18.84 4.12 -11.81
N ALA A 69 17.56 4.34 -12.09
CA ALA A 69 16.70 3.34 -12.71
C ALA A 69 16.05 3.92 -13.96
N GLU A 70 15.99 3.14 -15.02
CA GLU A 70 15.30 3.46 -16.25
C GLU A 70 14.08 2.56 -16.39
N VAL A 71 12.95 3.09 -16.84
CA VAL A 71 11.75 2.30 -17.14
C VAL A 71 11.32 2.59 -18.56
N THR A 72 11.36 1.56 -19.40
CA THR A 72 10.76 1.60 -20.75
C THR A 72 9.31 1.13 -20.67
N LEU A 73 8.37 1.91 -21.18
CA LEU A 73 6.95 1.62 -21.23
C LEU A 73 6.46 1.76 -22.68
N GLU A 74 5.92 0.67 -23.24
CA GLU A 74 5.18 0.71 -24.50
C GLU A 74 3.69 0.81 -24.23
N THR A 75 2.98 1.67 -24.96
CA THR A 75 1.54 1.87 -24.79
C THR A 75 0.76 1.60 -26.06
N ASN A 76 -0.50 1.18 -25.94
CA ASN A 76 -1.44 1.12 -27.05
C ASN A 76 -2.10 2.50 -27.26
N GLY A 77 -1.27 3.51 -27.52
CA GLY A 77 -1.68 4.91 -27.62
C GLY A 77 -1.81 5.63 -26.27
N TYR A 78 -1.96 6.95 -26.35
CA TYR A 78 -2.06 7.87 -25.23
C TYR A 78 -2.97 9.05 -25.59
N GLN A 79 -3.43 9.80 -24.58
CA GLN A 79 -4.20 11.03 -24.80
C GLN A 79 -3.27 12.25 -24.85
N ASN A 80 -3.59 13.24 -25.68
CA ASN A 80 -2.85 14.51 -25.73
C ASN A 80 -2.76 15.21 -24.37
N GLU A 81 -3.80 15.07 -23.54
CA GLU A 81 -3.77 15.59 -22.17
C GLU A 81 -2.65 14.96 -21.34
N VAL A 82 -2.52 13.64 -21.38
CA VAL A 82 -1.46 12.88 -20.72
C VAL A 82 -0.08 13.33 -21.20
N LEU A 83 0.09 13.47 -22.52
CA LEU A 83 1.36 13.93 -23.09
C LEU A 83 1.76 15.31 -22.55
N ALA A 84 0.82 16.27 -22.55
CA ALA A 84 1.07 17.60 -22.04
C ALA A 84 1.48 17.61 -20.56
N GLU A 85 0.76 16.86 -19.72
CA GLU A 85 1.04 16.81 -18.27
C GLU A 85 2.38 16.14 -17.97
N ILE A 86 2.73 15.07 -18.69
CA ILE A 86 3.97 14.31 -18.42
C ILE A 86 5.19 15.05 -18.96
N THR A 87 5.12 15.61 -20.17
CA THR A 87 6.29 16.23 -20.81
C THR A 87 6.40 17.74 -20.58
N GLY A 88 5.44 18.36 -19.89
CA GLY A 88 5.38 19.82 -19.71
C GLY A 88 4.92 20.58 -20.96
N GLY A 89 4.31 19.89 -21.93
CA GLY A 89 3.84 20.49 -23.18
C GLY A 89 2.64 21.41 -22.98
N LYS A 90 2.50 22.45 -23.81
CA LYS A 90 1.39 23.42 -23.70
C LYS A 90 0.18 22.96 -24.48
N LYS A 91 -0.97 22.81 -23.80
CA LYS A 91 -2.26 22.54 -24.45
C LYS A 91 -2.72 23.77 -25.24
N LEU A 92 -2.85 23.66 -26.56
CA LEU A 92 -3.30 24.74 -27.45
C LEU A 92 -4.26 24.19 -28.50
N LYS A 93 -5.45 24.79 -28.61
CA LYS A 93 -6.45 24.47 -29.65
C LYS A 93 -6.73 22.96 -29.81
N GLY A 94 -6.74 22.21 -28.70
CA GLY A 94 -7.01 20.76 -28.70
C GLY A 94 -5.80 19.86 -29.01
N GLY A 95 -4.61 20.43 -29.26
CA GLY A 95 -3.34 19.70 -29.40
C GLY A 95 -2.34 20.05 -28.30
N VAL A 96 -1.19 19.37 -28.33
CA VAL A 96 -0.04 19.68 -27.46
C VAL A 96 1.04 20.33 -28.31
N LEU A 97 1.41 21.56 -27.97
CA LEU A 97 2.61 22.18 -28.50
C LEU A 97 3.79 21.74 -27.63
N ARG A 98 4.75 21.04 -28.25
CA ARG A 98 6.02 20.70 -27.63
C ARG A 98 7.12 21.67 -28.06
N SER A 99 7.97 22.06 -27.12
CA SER A 99 9.12 22.93 -27.36
C SER A 99 10.36 22.37 -26.67
N ALA A 100 11.55 22.80 -27.11
CA ALA A 100 12.81 22.43 -26.47
C ALA A 100 12.93 22.99 -25.04
N ASP A 101 12.11 24.00 -24.71
CA ASP A 101 12.06 24.64 -23.39
C ASP A 101 11.04 23.97 -22.46
N ASP A 102 10.34 22.92 -22.91
CA ASP A 102 9.39 22.19 -22.07
C ASP A 102 10.15 21.43 -20.98
N ILE A 103 9.75 21.66 -19.73
CA ILE A 103 10.35 21.00 -18.57
C ILE A 103 9.38 19.93 -18.10
N ALA A 104 9.75 18.66 -18.28
CA ALA A 104 9.03 17.55 -17.69
C ALA A 104 9.09 17.65 -16.16
N SER A 105 7.92 17.66 -15.52
CA SER A 105 7.83 17.63 -14.06
C SER A 105 8.34 16.29 -13.53
N ASP A 106 8.97 16.34 -12.36
CA ASP A 106 9.26 15.12 -11.63
C ASP A 106 7.95 14.47 -11.18
N GLY A 107 7.98 13.17 -10.90
CA GLY A 107 6.83 12.44 -10.40
C GLY A 107 7.14 11.00 -10.05
N ALA A 108 6.12 10.33 -9.51
CA ALA A 108 6.14 8.91 -9.23
C ALA A 108 5.43 8.13 -10.34
N PHE A 109 5.90 6.91 -10.58
CA PHE A 109 5.31 6.00 -11.57
C PHE A 109 4.94 4.67 -10.94
N ALA A 110 3.67 4.30 -11.08
CA ALA A 110 3.15 3.04 -10.56
C ALA A 110 2.59 2.16 -11.69
N TYR A 111 2.71 0.85 -11.50
CA TYR A 111 2.06 -0.14 -12.34
C TYR A 111 1.81 -1.42 -11.53
N ARG A 112 1.05 -2.36 -12.10
CA ARG A 112 0.98 -3.73 -11.59
C ARG A 112 1.26 -4.74 -12.68
N ARG A 113 1.74 -5.91 -12.26
CA ARG A 113 2.05 -7.06 -13.11
C ARG A 113 1.34 -8.29 -12.57
N GLN A 114 0.62 -9.01 -13.41
CA GLN A 114 0.03 -10.28 -13.03
C GLN A 114 1.11 -11.37 -12.96
N LYS A 115 1.15 -12.13 -11.87
CA LYS A 115 2.01 -13.29 -11.65
C LYS A 115 1.37 -14.55 -12.23
N SER A 116 2.16 -15.61 -12.37
CA SER A 116 1.68 -16.91 -12.88
C SER A 116 0.59 -17.55 -12.03
N ASN A 117 0.50 -17.18 -10.75
CA ASN A 117 -0.54 -17.62 -9.80
C ASN A 117 -1.84 -16.79 -9.88
N GLY A 118 -1.92 -15.82 -10.81
CA GLY A 118 -3.08 -14.94 -11.00
C GLY A 118 -3.13 -13.73 -10.07
N LYS A 119 -2.25 -13.65 -9.06
CA LYS A 119 -2.09 -12.51 -8.15
C LYS A 119 -1.26 -11.40 -8.79
N TYR A 120 -1.29 -10.20 -8.21
CA TYR A 120 -0.55 -9.05 -8.74
C TYR A 120 0.68 -8.70 -7.90
N ARG A 121 1.76 -8.31 -8.58
CA ARG A 121 2.84 -7.48 -8.03
C ARG A 121 2.53 -6.03 -8.33
N TYR A 122 2.56 -5.18 -7.33
CA TYR A 122 2.43 -3.74 -7.45
C TYR A 122 3.82 -3.11 -7.30
N THR A 123 4.16 -2.17 -8.16
CA THR A 123 5.47 -1.49 -8.16
C THR A 123 5.24 0.01 -8.29
N ILE A 124 6.04 0.79 -7.56
CA ILE A 124 6.09 2.24 -7.66
C ILE A 124 7.55 2.71 -7.65
N PHE A 125 7.88 3.65 -8.51
CA PHE A 125 9.10 4.45 -8.47
C PHE A 125 8.76 5.85 -7.98
N TYR A 126 9.50 6.39 -7.01
CA TYR A 126 9.07 7.58 -6.29
C TYR A 126 9.43 8.89 -6.97
N LYS A 127 10.60 8.98 -7.62
CA LYS A 127 11.03 10.23 -8.23
C LYS A 127 11.75 9.98 -9.54
N GLY A 128 11.16 10.46 -10.63
CA GLY A 128 11.79 10.46 -11.94
C GLY A 128 11.12 11.44 -12.88
N LYS A 129 11.54 11.39 -14.14
CA LYS A 129 10.93 12.11 -15.26
C LYS A 129 10.57 11.13 -16.36
N PHE A 130 9.37 11.22 -16.91
CA PHE A 130 9.00 10.49 -18.12
C PHE A 130 9.08 11.36 -19.36
N ALA A 131 9.53 10.76 -20.45
CA ALA A 131 9.52 11.35 -21.77
C ALA A 131 8.96 10.36 -22.79
N LEU A 132 8.19 10.85 -23.75
CA LEU A 132 7.86 10.10 -24.96
C LEU A 132 9.11 10.10 -25.86
N THR A 133 9.72 8.92 -26.03
CA THR A 133 10.97 8.71 -26.77
C THR A 133 10.75 8.31 -28.22
N SER A 134 9.68 7.57 -28.49
CA SER A 134 9.30 7.16 -29.84
C SER A 134 7.79 7.16 -30.02
N ASP A 135 7.33 7.58 -31.20
CA ASP A 135 5.93 7.53 -31.63
C ASP A 135 5.89 7.18 -33.12
N GLU A 136 6.39 5.99 -33.44
CA GLU A 136 6.44 5.51 -34.81
C GLU A 136 5.06 5.10 -35.30
N THR A 137 4.72 5.54 -36.51
CA THR A 137 3.55 5.07 -37.25
C THR A 137 4.02 4.39 -38.51
N SER A 138 3.68 3.10 -38.66
CA SER A 138 3.98 2.33 -39.88
C SER A 138 2.75 2.24 -40.79
N THR A 139 2.99 2.07 -42.09
CA THR A 139 1.93 1.80 -43.07
C THR A 139 1.78 0.29 -43.29
N LEU A 140 0.56 -0.16 -43.55
CA LEU A 140 0.28 -1.57 -43.88
C LEU A 140 0.85 -1.92 -45.26
N GLU A 141 1.94 -2.68 -45.30
CA GLU A 141 2.47 -3.28 -46.52
C GLU A 141 2.34 -4.82 -46.44
N GLY A 142 1.34 -5.37 -47.14
CA GLY A 142 1.11 -6.82 -47.23
C GLY A 142 0.37 -7.45 -46.03
N SER A 143 0.21 -8.78 -46.09
CA SER A 143 -0.60 -9.60 -45.17
C SER A 143 -0.07 -9.73 -43.73
N SER A 144 0.95 -8.96 -43.36
CA SER A 144 1.51 -8.91 -42.00
C SER A 144 1.21 -7.55 -41.38
N VAL A 145 0.36 -7.53 -40.34
CA VAL A 145 0.13 -6.33 -39.55
C VAL A 145 1.29 -6.17 -38.55
N SER A 146 2.12 -5.13 -38.74
CA SER A 146 3.06 -4.67 -37.71
C SER A 146 2.37 -3.59 -36.89
N TYR A 147 2.35 -3.74 -35.57
CA TYR A 147 1.85 -2.71 -34.65
C TYR A 147 3.05 -2.01 -34.04
N THR A 148 3.24 -0.73 -34.33
CA THR A 148 4.19 0.13 -33.61
C THR A 148 3.45 0.77 -32.43
N HIS A 149 4.10 0.78 -31.28
CA HIS A 149 3.55 1.31 -30.02
C HIS A 149 4.36 2.53 -29.59
N PRO A 150 3.70 3.63 -29.16
CA PRO A 150 4.42 4.72 -28.53
C PRO A 150 5.23 4.26 -27.32
N GLU A 151 6.49 4.64 -27.30
CA GLU A 151 7.47 4.31 -26.28
C GLU A 151 7.73 5.50 -25.36
N TRP A 152 7.68 5.23 -24.06
CA TRP A 152 7.95 6.17 -23.00
C TRP A 152 9.16 5.69 -22.19
N THR A 153 10.12 6.57 -21.94
CA THR A 153 11.26 6.29 -21.07
C THR A 153 11.16 7.16 -19.81
N GLY A 154 11.16 6.49 -18.66
CA GLY A 154 11.22 7.11 -17.34
C GLY A 154 12.61 6.98 -16.75
N SER A 155 13.23 8.09 -16.34
CA SER A 155 14.51 8.09 -15.62
C SER A 155 14.28 8.45 -14.16
N PHE A 156 14.63 7.54 -13.26
CA PHE A 156 14.35 7.60 -11.82
C PHE A 156 15.63 7.70 -10.99
N VAL A 157 15.53 8.47 -9.92
CA VAL A 157 16.60 8.73 -8.96
C VAL A 157 16.20 8.31 -7.56
N ASP A 158 17.18 8.16 -6.69
CA ASP A 158 16.95 7.88 -5.28
C ASP A 158 16.31 9.08 -4.57
N VAL A 159 15.36 8.80 -3.67
CA VAL A 159 14.81 9.79 -2.74
C VAL A 159 15.43 9.54 -1.36
N PRO A 160 16.22 10.48 -0.82
CA PRO A 160 16.92 10.29 0.45
C PRO A 160 15.99 9.83 1.58
N GLY A 161 16.33 8.68 2.18
CA GLY A 161 15.57 8.07 3.29
C GLY A 161 14.33 7.27 2.88
N LEU A 162 13.83 7.42 1.65
CA LEU A 162 12.69 6.66 1.12
C LEU A 162 13.15 5.52 0.18
N GLY A 163 14.17 5.78 -0.64
CA GLY A 163 14.58 4.89 -1.72
C GLY A 163 13.99 5.30 -3.07
N TYR A 164 14.42 4.64 -4.14
CA TYR A 164 13.95 4.91 -5.51
C TYR A 164 12.67 4.13 -5.91
N MET A 165 12.45 2.94 -5.34
CA MET A 165 11.38 2.02 -5.74
C MET A 165 10.84 1.24 -4.53
N TYR A 166 9.54 0.94 -4.54
CA TYR A 166 8.91 -0.03 -3.66
C TYR A 166 8.05 -1.01 -4.47
N SER A 167 7.98 -2.26 -4.02
CA SER A 167 7.12 -3.28 -4.63
C SER A 167 6.53 -4.22 -3.59
N VAL A 168 5.30 -4.64 -3.81
CA VAL A 168 4.57 -5.56 -2.94
C VAL A 168 3.82 -6.61 -3.78
N ASP A 169 3.84 -7.86 -3.33
CA ASP A 169 3.03 -8.93 -3.90
C ASP A 169 1.73 -9.08 -3.10
N GLU A 170 0.59 -9.17 -3.79
CA GLU A 170 -0.75 -9.26 -3.16
C GLU A 170 -0.92 -10.44 -2.19
N ASP A 171 -0.10 -11.47 -2.34
CA ASP A 171 -0.12 -12.73 -1.59
C ASP A 171 1.01 -12.87 -0.56
N ASP A 172 1.82 -11.82 -0.34
CA ASP A 172 2.82 -11.84 0.72
C ASP A 172 2.16 -11.69 2.11
N GLU A 173 2.76 -12.29 3.14
CA GLU A 173 2.31 -12.15 4.53
C GLU A 173 2.54 -10.71 5.03
N GLY A 174 1.55 -10.14 5.72
CA GLY A 174 1.66 -8.79 6.31
C GLY A 174 1.36 -7.64 5.35
N VAL A 175 0.88 -7.94 4.13
CA VAL A 175 0.50 -6.93 3.15
C VAL A 175 -0.73 -6.15 3.59
N ASP A 176 -0.61 -4.82 3.58
CA ASP A 176 -1.75 -3.93 3.76
C ASP A 176 -2.63 -3.91 2.50
N LEU A 177 -3.81 -4.53 2.61
CA LEU A 177 -4.78 -4.59 1.51
C LEU A 177 -5.44 -3.23 1.21
N GLU A 178 -5.49 -2.30 2.18
CA GLU A 178 -5.95 -0.93 1.93
C GLU A 178 -4.91 -0.15 1.13
N MET A 179 -3.63 -0.35 1.43
CA MET A 179 -2.53 0.19 0.62
C MET A 179 -2.64 -0.27 -0.84
N ILE A 180 -2.86 -1.57 -1.08
CA ILE A 180 -3.04 -2.09 -2.44
C ILE A 180 -4.26 -1.51 -3.14
N LYS A 181 -5.38 -1.30 -2.42
CA LYS A 181 -6.58 -0.67 -3.01
C LYS A 181 -6.31 0.76 -3.47
N ASN A 182 -5.50 1.50 -2.72
CA ASN A 182 -5.18 2.91 -2.97
C ASN A 182 -3.95 3.13 -3.87
N TRP A 183 -3.30 2.05 -4.33
CA TRP A 183 -2.05 2.11 -5.10
C TRP A 183 -2.08 3.01 -6.35
N PHE A 184 -3.26 3.15 -6.97
CA PHE A 184 -3.46 3.96 -8.19
C PHE A 184 -4.27 5.23 -7.93
N THR A 185 -4.56 5.56 -6.67
CA THR A 185 -5.30 6.76 -6.27
C THR A 185 -4.39 7.80 -5.62
N GLU A 186 -3.43 7.34 -4.82
CA GLU A 186 -2.44 8.20 -4.16
C GLU A 186 -1.10 7.46 -4.01
N VAL A 187 -0.02 8.22 -3.87
CA VAL A 187 1.30 7.67 -3.59
C VAL A 187 1.45 7.53 -2.08
N MET A 188 1.62 6.29 -1.60
CA MET A 188 1.67 5.98 -0.17
C MET A 188 3.11 5.83 0.32
N ASP A 189 3.36 6.20 1.57
CA ASP A 189 4.65 5.98 2.24
C ASP A 189 4.66 4.59 2.91
N PRO A 190 5.38 3.59 2.37
CA PRO A 190 5.40 2.24 2.93
C PRO A 190 6.13 2.17 4.28
N ARG A 191 6.84 3.23 4.67
CA ARG A 191 7.51 3.34 5.98
C ARG A 191 6.57 3.87 7.05
N LYS A 192 5.42 4.42 6.64
CA LYS A 192 4.42 4.95 7.57
C LYS A 192 3.62 3.77 8.11
N GLU A 193 3.69 3.57 9.42
CA GLU A 193 2.81 2.63 10.11
C GLU A 193 1.35 3.06 9.88
N ASN A 194 0.60 2.28 9.10
CA ASN A 194 -0.83 2.48 8.94
C ASN A 194 -1.52 1.97 10.21
N THR A 195 -1.57 2.86 11.22
CA THR A 195 -2.29 2.58 12.46
C THR A 195 -3.79 2.73 12.21
N THR A 196 -4.47 1.61 11.93
CA THR A 196 -5.92 1.58 11.95
C THR A 196 -6.36 1.74 13.41
N ALA A 197 -6.93 2.89 13.74
CA ALA A 197 -7.37 3.18 15.10
C ALA A 197 -8.57 2.31 15.49
N VAL A 198 -8.65 1.96 16.77
CA VAL A 198 -9.88 1.39 17.33
C VAL A 198 -11.00 2.42 17.22
N THR A 199 -12.20 1.96 16.89
CA THR A 199 -13.44 2.77 16.82
C THR A 199 -14.50 2.31 17.81
N GLY A 200 -14.31 1.14 18.43
CA GLY A 200 -15.22 0.63 19.45
C GLY A 200 -14.82 -0.74 20.01
N VAL A 201 -15.46 -1.10 21.11
CA VAL A 201 -15.40 -2.43 21.72
C VAL A 201 -16.81 -2.86 22.13
N THR A 202 -17.13 -4.14 21.92
CA THR A 202 -18.36 -4.78 22.40
C THR A 202 -18.03 -6.04 23.21
N LEU A 203 -18.96 -6.49 24.04
CA LEU A 203 -18.87 -7.77 24.73
C LEU A 203 -19.86 -8.77 24.14
N ASP A 204 -19.53 -10.05 24.20
CA ASP A 204 -20.42 -11.16 23.85
C ASP A 204 -21.65 -11.26 24.78
N GLN A 205 -21.52 -10.76 26.01
CA GLN A 205 -22.59 -10.70 27.00
C GLN A 205 -22.63 -9.35 27.72
N THR A 206 -23.83 -8.83 27.95
CA THR A 206 -24.06 -7.58 28.69
C THR A 206 -24.59 -7.80 30.11
N GLU A 207 -24.96 -9.03 30.44
CA GLU A 207 -25.44 -9.43 31.76
C GLU A 207 -25.00 -10.87 32.09
N LEU A 208 -24.54 -11.08 33.32
CA LEU A 208 -24.17 -12.37 33.89
C LEU A 208 -24.93 -12.58 35.19
N ASN A 209 -25.59 -13.73 35.31
CA ASN A 209 -26.27 -14.15 36.53
C ASN A 209 -25.57 -15.39 37.08
N LEU A 210 -24.81 -15.22 38.16
CA LEU A 210 -23.96 -16.27 38.74
C LEU A 210 -24.31 -16.51 40.21
N LYS A 211 -24.12 -17.73 40.69
CA LYS A 211 -24.10 -17.99 42.15
C LYS A 211 -22.70 -17.75 42.70
N VAL A 212 -22.59 -17.42 43.99
CA VAL A 212 -21.29 -17.29 44.68
C VAL A 212 -20.40 -18.51 44.38
N GLY A 213 -19.16 -18.27 43.97
CA GLY A 213 -18.18 -19.29 43.60
C GLY A 213 -18.22 -19.75 42.14
N GLN A 214 -19.24 -19.37 41.36
CA GLN A 214 -19.29 -19.66 39.93
C GLN A 214 -18.43 -18.69 39.12
N THR A 215 -18.07 -19.12 37.90
CA THR A 215 -17.26 -18.34 36.97
C THR A 215 -17.89 -18.33 35.58
N ALA A 216 -17.70 -17.22 34.86
CA ALA A 216 -18.01 -17.08 33.44
C ALA A 216 -16.86 -16.36 32.74
N THR A 217 -16.83 -16.38 31.41
CA THR A 217 -15.81 -15.68 30.62
C THR A 217 -16.51 -14.69 29.70
N LEU A 218 -16.03 -13.45 29.70
CA LEU A 218 -16.45 -12.41 28.77
C LEU A 218 -15.42 -12.27 27.65
N THR A 219 -15.90 -12.19 26.42
CA THR A 219 -15.07 -12.07 25.21
C THR A 219 -15.31 -10.72 24.55
N PRO A 220 -14.34 -9.80 24.56
CA PRO A 220 -14.49 -8.52 23.87
C PRO A 220 -14.22 -8.67 22.37
N THR A 221 -14.99 -7.92 21.56
CA THR A 221 -14.76 -7.77 20.12
C THR A 221 -14.40 -6.31 19.83
N ILE A 222 -13.23 -6.08 19.23
CA ILE A 222 -12.73 -4.74 18.89
C ILE A 222 -13.04 -4.43 17.43
N THR A 223 -13.51 -3.22 17.17
CA THR A 223 -13.86 -2.74 15.83
C THR A 223 -12.96 -1.58 15.43
N PRO A 224 -12.41 -1.56 14.20
CA PRO A 224 -12.48 -2.61 13.20
C PRO A 224 -11.55 -3.80 13.51
N ASP A 225 -11.80 -4.96 12.90
CA ASP A 225 -10.99 -6.17 13.14
C ASP A 225 -9.57 -6.09 12.52
N ASN A 226 -9.22 -5.03 11.79
CA ASN A 226 -7.84 -4.76 11.38
C ASN A 226 -7.18 -3.64 12.22
N ALA A 227 -7.77 -3.25 13.36
CA ALA A 227 -7.17 -2.26 14.24
C ALA A 227 -5.75 -2.65 14.67
N SER A 228 -4.82 -1.69 14.62
CA SER A 228 -3.40 -1.94 14.85
C SER A 228 -3.06 -2.19 16.31
N ASN A 229 -3.84 -1.66 17.26
CA ASN A 229 -3.73 -1.95 18.68
C ASN A 229 -5.04 -2.51 19.24
N LYS A 230 -5.11 -3.84 19.34
CA LYS A 230 -6.25 -4.57 19.92
C LYS A 230 -6.10 -4.91 21.40
N LYS A 231 -5.18 -4.26 22.12
CA LYS A 231 -5.03 -4.49 23.56
C LYS A 231 -6.19 -3.88 24.32
N TYR A 232 -6.61 -4.58 25.35
CA TYR A 232 -7.68 -4.17 26.26
C TYR A 232 -7.40 -4.66 27.66
N GLN A 233 -8.11 -4.09 28.63
CA GLN A 233 -8.09 -4.56 30.02
C GLN A 233 -9.50 -4.58 30.60
N PHE A 234 -9.80 -5.64 31.33
CA PHE A 234 -10.97 -5.76 32.18
C PHE A 234 -10.71 -5.24 33.59
N ARG A 235 -11.73 -4.64 34.20
CA ARG A 235 -11.80 -4.32 35.63
C ARG A 235 -13.18 -4.60 36.19
N SER A 236 -13.26 -4.85 37.50
CA SER A 236 -14.51 -4.87 38.25
C SER A 236 -14.67 -3.54 39.00
N GLU A 237 -15.89 -3.01 39.03
CA GLU A 237 -16.21 -1.84 39.86
C GLU A 237 -16.36 -2.21 41.36
N SER A 238 -16.50 -3.51 41.69
CA SER A 238 -16.53 -4.01 43.07
C SER A 238 -16.01 -5.45 43.18
N GLU A 239 -14.74 -5.59 43.59
CA GLU A 239 -14.09 -6.90 43.78
C GLU A 239 -14.70 -7.72 44.94
N ALA A 240 -15.42 -7.08 45.87
CA ALA A 240 -16.14 -7.77 46.94
C ALA A 240 -17.35 -8.57 46.41
N ILE A 241 -17.91 -8.17 45.26
CA ILE A 241 -19.05 -8.83 44.62
C ILE A 241 -18.56 -9.79 43.53
N GLY A 242 -17.62 -9.33 42.68
CA GLY A 242 -17.03 -10.18 41.66
C GLY A 242 -15.70 -9.65 41.15
N THR A 243 -14.81 -10.58 40.78
CA THR A 243 -13.48 -10.28 40.24
C THR A 243 -13.41 -10.69 38.77
N VAL A 244 -12.50 -10.10 38.00
CA VAL A 244 -12.25 -10.44 36.60
C VAL A 244 -10.75 -10.49 36.32
N THR A 245 -10.30 -11.46 35.54
CA THR A 245 -8.90 -11.48 35.09
C THR A 245 -8.69 -10.41 34.00
N PRO A 246 -7.71 -9.50 34.14
CA PRO A 246 -7.61 -8.32 33.28
C PRO A 246 -7.53 -8.59 31.78
N ILE A 247 -6.96 -9.73 31.36
CA ILE A 247 -6.75 -10.07 29.94
C ILE A 247 -7.65 -11.22 29.49
N GLN A 248 -7.82 -12.25 30.33
CA GLN A 248 -8.57 -13.45 29.93
C GLN A 248 -10.10 -13.27 30.08
N GLY A 249 -10.58 -12.19 30.69
CA GLY A 249 -12.00 -11.90 30.85
C GLY A 249 -12.75 -12.90 31.74
N LYS A 250 -12.05 -13.70 32.55
CA LYS A 250 -12.66 -14.69 33.44
C LYS A 250 -13.22 -13.99 34.67
N VAL A 251 -14.54 -13.90 34.74
CA VAL A 251 -15.31 -13.36 35.86
C VAL A 251 -15.54 -14.43 36.92
N THR A 252 -15.32 -14.11 38.19
CA THR A 252 -15.58 -14.98 39.34
C THR A 252 -16.51 -14.27 40.32
N ALA A 253 -17.63 -14.90 40.67
CA ALA A 253 -18.58 -14.40 41.66
C ALA A 253 -18.05 -14.62 43.09
N VAL A 254 -17.91 -13.55 43.87
CA VAL A 254 -17.29 -13.55 45.21
C VAL A 254 -18.32 -13.35 46.31
N GLY A 255 -19.24 -12.40 46.16
CA GLY A 255 -20.25 -12.05 47.16
C GLY A 255 -21.58 -11.67 46.52
N GLU A 256 -22.68 -11.83 47.27
CA GLU A 256 -24.02 -11.47 46.80
C GLU A 256 -24.13 -9.97 46.50
N GLY A 257 -24.83 -9.63 45.42
CA GLY A 257 -25.06 -8.25 45.00
C GLY A 257 -24.93 -8.06 43.49
N THR A 258 -24.90 -6.80 43.06
CA THR A 258 -24.74 -6.41 41.66
C THR A 258 -23.51 -5.53 41.49
N THR A 259 -22.66 -5.83 40.49
CA THR A 259 -21.49 -5.02 40.13
C THR A 259 -21.36 -4.92 38.61
N GLU A 260 -20.57 -3.98 38.11
CA GLU A 260 -20.24 -3.87 36.68
C GLU A 260 -18.83 -4.41 36.42
N ILE A 261 -18.70 -5.23 35.37
CA ILE A 261 -17.42 -5.59 34.78
C ILE A 261 -17.23 -4.73 33.53
N VAL A 262 -16.13 -3.98 33.48
CA VAL A 262 -15.85 -3.00 32.43
C VAL A 262 -14.61 -3.45 31.66
N VAL A 263 -14.72 -3.53 30.33
CA VAL A 263 -13.55 -3.64 29.44
C VAL A 263 -13.22 -2.26 28.89
N THR A 264 -11.93 -1.91 28.84
CA THR A 264 -11.43 -0.67 28.24
C THR A 264 -10.33 -1.01 27.24
N THR A 265 -10.41 -0.47 26.02
CA THR A 265 -9.34 -0.59 25.02
C THR A 265 -8.19 0.34 25.38
N GLU A 266 -6.95 -0.10 25.15
CA GLU A 266 -5.76 0.75 25.34
C GLU A 266 -5.73 1.88 24.31
N ASP A 267 -6.10 1.57 23.06
CA ASP A 267 -6.26 2.54 21.99
C ASP A 267 -7.65 3.18 22.04
N GLY A 268 -7.70 4.51 22.07
CA GLY A 268 -8.93 5.31 22.07
C GLY A 268 -9.79 5.28 23.35
N ASN A 269 -9.44 4.47 24.36
CA ASN A 269 -10.19 4.35 25.63
C ASN A 269 -11.69 4.00 25.46
N PHE A 270 -12.04 3.20 24.45
CA PHE A 270 -13.41 2.74 24.28
C PHE A 270 -13.79 1.75 25.38
N THR A 271 -15.05 1.79 25.83
CA THR A 271 -15.52 0.95 26.93
C THR A 271 -16.76 0.16 26.57
N ALA A 272 -16.85 -1.07 27.09
CA ALA A 272 -18.07 -1.86 27.12
C ALA A 272 -18.25 -2.44 28.53
N LYS A 273 -19.50 -2.70 28.90
CA LYS A 273 -19.88 -3.10 30.25
C LYS A 273 -20.74 -4.35 30.25
N CYS A 274 -20.55 -5.17 31.28
CA CYS A 274 -21.41 -6.29 31.61
C CYS A 274 -21.87 -6.17 33.07
N THR A 275 -23.18 -6.24 33.30
CA THR A 275 -23.75 -6.28 34.65
C THR A 275 -23.60 -7.69 35.22
N LEU A 276 -22.97 -7.83 36.38
CA LEU A 276 -22.85 -9.09 37.10
C LEU A 276 -23.82 -9.07 38.28
N ASN A 277 -24.82 -9.94 38.25
CA ASN A 277 -25.72 -10.21 39.38
C ASN A 277 -25.29 -11.53 40.05
N VAL A 278 -25.00 -11.44 41.35
CA VAL A 278 -24.58 -12.59 42.15
C VAL A 278 -25.65 -12.91 43.19
N THR A 279 -26.14 -14.14 43.17
CA THR A 279 -27.05 -14.67 44.20
C THR A 279 -26.32 -15.66 45.12
N THR A 280 -26.89 -15.92 46.29
CA THR A 280 -26.37 -16.93 47.22
C THR A 280 -26.29 -18.32 46.58
N ALA A 281 -25.32 -19.12 47.02
CA ALA A 281 -25.29 -20.55 46.73
C ALA A 281 -26.40 -21.23 47.56
N ASP A 282 -27.12 -22.18 46.95
CA ASP A 282 -28.09 -23.03 47.66
C ASP A 282 -27.39 -24.01 48.62
#